data_AF-A0A5C4TJT1-F1
#
_entry.id   AF-A0A5C4TJT1-F1
#
_cell.length_a   1.000
_cell.length_b   1.000
_cell.length_c   1.000
_cell.angle_alpha   90.00
_cell.angle_beta   90.00
_cell.angle_gamma   90.00
#
_symmetry.space_group_name_H-M   'P 1'
#
loop_
_entity.id
_entity.type
_entity.pdbx_description
1 polymer ?
#
loop_
_entity_poly.entity_id
_entity_poly.type
_entity_poly.pdbx_seq_one_letter_code
_entity_poly.pdbx_strand_id
1 'polypeptide(L)'
;CVQLYGFTSTYTIFVFALATALMSIANNITSIYIFRFIAGIGAGGEYGLGITLIAEAFPKKELGRMSSIASIGGQVGAVAAAILAAFVIPSLGWHALYLFGLLPIILVFFVRRHIKESAEFLRVKENRKITIIHAIKKYMFADLGTAWTSIGLMIMTTVQIAGYFGLMNWLPSIVEQQSHLSFKGSSLWMISTIIGMSIGMMTFGTIFDKMGPRLSFGIFLLASAVLVYALAYAHSIGLLLIIGAVVGFFSNGMHGGYGAIVSRIYPTEVRSSANNIIVGVGRAVGGMSSLVIGLIMERYSLIVVMLFLSILYLISFTVMMTLPGLKNFDQSSSK
;
A
#
# COMPACT_ATOMS: atom_id res chain seq x y z
N CYS A 1 14.26 9.74 16.52
CA CYS A 1 12.84 9.48 16.15
C CYS A 1 12.45 8.00 16.31
N VAL A 2 13.37 7.09 15.96
CA VAL A 2 13.20 5.62 15.90
C VAL A 2 12.55 4.94 17.12
N GLN A 3 12.68 5.47 18.33
CA GLN A 3 12.25 4.76 19.54
C GLN A 3 10.89 5.20 20.11
N LEU A 4 10.47 6.44 19.89
CA LEU A 4 9.05 6.84 20.02
C LEU A 4 8.23 6.09 18.96
N TYR A 5 8.80 5.97 17.75
CA TYR A 5 8.29 5.05 16.73
C TYR A 5 8.33 3.61 17.19
N GLY A 6 9.38 3.13 17.86
CA GLY A 6 9.45 1.80 18.45
C GLY A 6 8.30 1.56 19.42
N PHE A 7 8.16 2.40 20.47
CA PHE A 7 7.10 2.31 21.49
C PHE A 7 5.71 2.36 20.86
N THR A 8 5.40 3.39 20.09
CA THR A 8 4.13 3.50 19.37
C THR A 8 3.91 2.30 18.42
N SER A 9 4.94 1.87 17.68
CA SER A 9 4.89 0.70 16.80
C SER A 9 4.58 -0.58 17.56
N THR A 10 5.05 -0.74 18.80
CA THR A 10 4.74 -1.95 19.56
C THR A 10 3.36 -1.92 20.16
N TYR A 11 2.87 -0.75 20.59
CA TYR A 11 1.46 -0.65 20.97
C TYR A 11 0.54 -0.94 19.78
N THR A 12 0.84 -0.40 18.59
CA THR A 12 0.04 -0.65 17.39
C THR A 12 0.10 -2.10 16.94
N ILE A 13 1.30 -2.71 16.92
CA ILE A 13 1.49 -4.12 16.57
C ILE A 13 0.80 -5.02 17.60
N PHE A 14 0.91 -4.69 18.89
CA PHE A 14 0.26 -5.45 19.94
C PHE A 14 -1.26 -5.38 19.82
N VAL A 15 -1.83 -4.19 19.59
CA VAL A 15 -3.27 -4.02 19.35
C VAL A 15 -3.71 -4.79 18.11
N PHE A 16 -2.95 -4.68 17.00
CA PHE A 16 -3.23 -5.42 15.76
C PHE A 16 -3.22 -6.93 15.98
N ALA A 17 -2.17 -7.46 16.59
CA ALA A 17 -1.97 -8.88 16.80
C ALA A 17 -2.96 -9.47 17.83
N LEU A 18 -3.22 -8.76 18.93
CA LEU A 18 -4.22 -9.17 19.92
C LEU A 18 -5.63 -9.17 19.33
N ALA A 19 -6.03 -8.10 18.63
CA ALA A 19 -7.33 -8.04 17.97
C ALA A 19 -7.45 -9.12 16.88
N THR A 20 -6.35 -9.43 16.18
CA THR A 20 -6.31 -10.52 15.22
C THR A 20 -6.51 -11.87 15.90
N ALA A 21 -5.83 -12.14 17.00
CA ALA A 21 -6.00 -13.36 17.77
C ALA A 21 -7.42 -13.49 18.36
N LEU A 22 -8.04 -12.39 18.78
CA LEU A 22 -9.42 -12.39 19.27
C LEU A 22 -10.44 -12.79 18.20
N MET A 23 -10.12 -12.65 16.90
CA MET A 23 -10.97 -13.21 15.84
C MET A 23 -11.07 -14.73 15.88
N SER A 24 -10.11 -15.44 16.50
CA SER A 24 -10.15 -16.91 16.65
C SER A 24 -11.26 -17.41 17.58
N ILE A 25 -11.83 -16.55 18.42
CA ILE A 25 -12.95 -16.90 19.32
C ILE A 25 -14.27 -16.23 18.88
N ALA A 26 -14.27 -15.57 17.72
CA ALA A 26 -15.45 -14.87 17.21
C ALA A 26 -16.49 -15.87 16.68
N ASN A 27 -17.69 -15.83 17.28
CA ASN A 27 -18.81 -16.72 16.93
C ASN A 27 -19.94 -16.02 16.14
N ASN A 28 -19.78 -14.74 15.83
CA ASN A 28 -20.76 -13.99 15.04
C ASN A 28 -20.08 -12.90 14.20
N ILE A 29 -20.77 -12.45 13.15
CA ILE A 29 -20.22 -11.47 12.21
C ILE A 29 -19.92 -10.12 12.86
N THR A 30 -20.72 -9.72 13.85
CA THR A 30 -20.55 -8.46 14.58
C THR A 30 -19.24 -8.43 15.36
N SER A 31 -18.89 -9.52 16.05
CA SER A 31 -17.62 -9.63 16.79
C SER A 31 -16.43 -9.63 15.83
N ILE A 32 -16.53 -10.31 14.67
CA ILE A 32 -15.52 -10.21 13.60
C ILE A 32 -15.34 -8.76 13.16
N TYR A 33 -16.43 -8.01 12.91
CA TYR A 33 -16.33 -6.60 12.49
C TYR A 33 -15.70 -5.71 13.55
N ILE A 34 -16.06 -5.89 14.83
CA ILE A 34 -15.46 -5.15 15.94
C ILE A 34 -13.96 -5.42 16.03
N PHE A 35 -13.55 -6.70 16.02
CA PHE A 35 -12.13 -7.07 16.09
C PHE A 35 -11.35 -6.60 14.86
N ARG A 36 -11.94 -6.66 13.65
CA ARG A 36 -11.33 -6.12 12.43
C ARG A 36 -11.17 -4.60 12.49
N PHE A 37 -12.13 -3.89 13.07
CA PHE A 37 -12.03 -2.44 13.28
C PHE A 37 -10.87 -2.11 14.22
N ILE A 38 -10.76 -2.81 15.36
CA ILE A 38 -9.66 -2.63 16.32
C ILE A 38 -8.31 -3.00 15.67
N ALA A 39 -8.24 -4.10 14.92
CA ALA A 39 -7.05 -4.48 14.17
C ALA A 39 -6.67 -3.38 13.16
N GLY A 40 -7.66 -2.81 12.45
CA GLY A 40 -7.44 -1.68 11.54
C GLY A 40 -6.80 -0.46 12.21
N ILE A 41 -7.22 -0.13 13.44
CA ILE A 41 -6.59 0.95 14.24
C ILE A 41 -5.12 0.63 14.51
N GLY A 42 -4.80 -0.62 14.87
CA GLY A 42 -3.42 -1.07 15.04
C GLY A 42 -2.60 -0.94 13.75
N ALA A 43 -3.09 -1.51 12.64
CA ALA A 43 -2.40 -1.49 11.35
C ALA A 43 -2.18 -0.07 10.78
N GLY A 44 -3.04 0.89 11.14
CA GLY A 44 -3.02 2.26 10.60
C GLY A 44 -1.80 3.08 10.99
N GLY A 45 -1.16 2.77 12.13
CA GLY A 45 0.00 3.52 12.60
C GLY A 45 1.32 3.10 11.94
N GLU A 46 1.47 1.80 11.65
CA GLU A 46 2.75 1.16 11.38
C GLU A 46 3.40 1.58 10.07
N TYR A 47 2.61 1.72 9.01
CA TYR A 47 3.12 2.02 7.66
C TYR A 47 3.94 3.32 7.66
N GLY A 48 3.39 4.41 8.22
CA GLY A 48 4.06 5.70 8.27
C GLY A 48 5.29 5.70 9.17
N LEU A 49 5.32 4.88 10.23
CA LEU A 49 6.54 4.74 11.04
C LEU A 49 7.62 4.01 10.25
N GLY A 50 7.30 2.87 9.64
CA GLY A 50 8.25 2.07 8.87
C GLY A 50 8.89 2.87 7.74
N ILE A 51 8.08 3.60 6.96
CA ILE A 51 8.57 4.48 5.90
C ILE A 51 9.43 5.63 6.45
N THR A 52 9.06 6.21 7.59
CA THR A 52 9.85 7.27 8.23
C THR A 52 11.21 6.75 8.70
N LEU A 53 11.26 5.55 9.27
CA LEU A 53 12.51 4.89 9.67
C LEU A 53 13.42 4.67 8.45
N ILE A 54 12.87 4.22 7.33
CA ILE A 54 13.62 4.06 6.08
C ILE A 54 14.15 5.43 5.60
N ALA A 55 13.33 6.47 5.68
CA ALA A 55 13.72 7.83 5.29
C ALA A 55 14.81 8.45 6.19
N GLU A 56 14.88 8.04 7.46
CA GLU A 56 15.93 8.45 8.41
C GLU A 56 17.20 7.60 8.27
N ALA A 57 17.07 6.32 7.92
CA ALA A 57 18.19 5.38 7.83
C ALA A 57 18.96 5.44 6.52
N PHE A 58 18.32 5.89 5.42
CA PHE A 58 18.90 5.84 4.08
C PHE A 58 19.01 7.23 3.44
N PRO A 59 20.03 7.46 2.58
CA PRO A 59 20.15 8.69 1.82
C PRO A 59 18.92 8.96 0.94
N LYS A 60 18.56 10.24 0.76
CA LYS A 60 17.42 10.65 -0.08
C LYS A 60 17.45 10.02 -1.48
N LYS A 61 18.62 9.87 -2.07
CA LYS A 61 18.85 9.29 -3.42
C LYS A 61 18.55 7.80 -3.55
N GLU A 62 18.35 7.07 -2.46
CA GLU A 62 18.02 5.64 -2.48
C GLU A 62 16.63 5.35 -1.89
N LEU A 63 15.89 6.41 -1.55
CA LEU A 63 14.66 6.29 -0.79
C LEU A 63 13.56 5.58 -1.59
N GLY A 64 13.49 5.77 -2.91
CA GLY A 64 12.53 5.06 -3.75
C GLY A 64 12.77 3.56 -3.76
N ARG A 65 14.03 3.15 -3.95
CA ARG A 65 14.44 1.74 -3.93
C ARG A 65 14.18 1.09 -2.57
N MET A 66 14.61 1.72 -1.48
CA MET A 66 14.45 1.16 -0.13
C MET A 66 12.98 1.08 0.30
N SER A 67 12.17 2.09 -0.02
CA SER A 67 10.72 2.04 0.25
C SER A 67 10.02 0.93 -0.56
N SER A 68 10.51 0.69 -1.79
CA SER A 68 10.00 -0.39 -2.64
C SER A 68 10.39 -1.77 -2.13
N ILE A 69 11.63 -1.96 -1.66
CA ILE A 69 12.08 -3.21 -1.02
C ILE A 69 11.21 -3.52 0.22
N ALA A 70 10.93 -2.51 1.05
CA ALA A 70 10.05 -2.68 2.19
C ALA A 70 8.63 -3.11 1.78
N SER A 71 8.12 -2.58 0.66
CA SER A 71 6.80 -2.92 0.11
C SER A 71 6.73 -4.37 -0.38
N ILE A 72 7.82 -4.90 -0.94
CA ILE A 72 7.92 -6.32 -1.33
C ILE A 72 7.76 -7.24 -0.12
N GLY A 73 8.22 -6.82 1.07
CA GLY A 73 7.98 -7.53 2.31
C GLY A 73 6.49 -7.78 2.59
N GLY A 74 5.62 -6.83 2.23
CA GLY A 74 4.16 -6.98 2.31
C GLY A 74 3.62 -8.06 1.35
N GLN A 75 4.17 -8.13 0.14
CA GLN A 75 3.80 -9.16 -0.84
C GLN A 75 4.24 -10.55 -0.40
N VAL A 76 5.46 -10.68 0.14
CA VAL A 76 5.96 -11.93 0.73
C VAL A 76 5.08 -12.35 1.90
N GLY A 77 4.69 -11.42 2.76
CA GLY A 77 3.76 -11.68 3.86
C GLY A 77 2.40 -12.18 3.39
N ALA A 78 1.84 -11.59 2.33
CA ALA A 78 0.57 -12.04 1.75
C ALA A 78 0.66 -13.47 1.19
N VAL A 79 1.74 -13.81 0.48
CA VAL A 79 1.98 -15.18 -0.01
C VAL A 79 2.13 -16.16 1.15
N ALA A 80 2.93 -15.82 2.16
CA ALA A 80 3.12 -16.66 3.34
C ALA A 80 1.79 -16.90 4.08
N ALA A 81 0.96 -15.86 4.23
CA ALA A 81 -0.37 -15.98 4.83
C ALA A 81 -1.31 -16.86 4.01
N ALA A 82 -1.30 -16.77 2.67
CA ALA A 82 -2.10 -17.62 1.80
C ALA A 82 -1.67 -19.10 1.88
N ILE A 83 -0.36 -19.37 1.89
CA ILE A 83 0.19 -20.72 2.07
C ILE A 83 -0.24 -21.28 3.43
N LEU A 84 -0.07 -20.49 4.49
CA LEU A 84 -0.47 -20.90 5.84
C LEU A 84 -1.98 -21.19 5.90
N ALA A 85 -2.82 -20.35 5.30
CA ALA A 85 -4.26 -20.56 5.21
C ALA A 85 -4.61 -21.88 4.51
N ALA A 86 -3.93 -22.21 3.42
CA ALA A 86 -4.17 -23.44 2.65
C ALA A 86 -3.92 -24.72 3.46
N PHE A 87 -2.99 -24.71 4.42
CA PHE A 87 -2.70 -25.85 5.30
C PHE A 87 -3.55 -25.86 6.58
N VAL A 88 -3.76 -24.70 7.18
CA VAL A 88 -4.42 -24.58 8.49
C VAL A 88 -5.94 -24.69 8.36
N ILE A 89 -6.56 -24.05 7.35
CA ILE A 89 -8.02 -24.03 7.22
C ILE A 89 -8.62 -25.45 7.08
N PRO A 90 -8.09 -26.34 6.22
CA PRO A 90 -8.68 -27.67 6.05
C PRO A 90 -8.55 -28.58 7.27
N SER A 91 -7.56 -28.34 8.14
CA SER A 91 -7.24 -29.23 9.27
C SER A 91 -7.76 -28.72 10.61
N LEU A 92 -7.59 -27.42 10.87
CA LEU A 92 -7.86 -26.77 12.16
C LEU A 92 -8.97 -25.71 12.07
N GLY A 93 -9.51 -25.48 10.87
CA GLY A 93 -10.51 -24.44 10.63
C GLY A 93 -9.92 -23.03 10.55
N TRP A 94 -10.75 -22.08 10.13
CA TRP A 94 -10.34 -20.70 9.94
C TRP A 94 -10.06 -19.96 11.26
N HIS A 95 -10.69 -20.37 12.38
CA HIS A 95 -10.45 -19.79 13.70
C HIS A 95 -8.98 -19.93 14.12
N ALA A 96 -8.37 -21.09 13.89
CA ALA A 96 -6.98 -21.36 14.24
C ALA A 96 -6.00 -20.49 13.42
N LEU A 97 -6.33 -20.16 12.17
CA LEU A 97 -5.49 -19.30 11.33
C LEU A 97 -5.25 -17.93 11.96
N TYR A 98 -6.26 -17.37 12.64
CA TYR A 98 -6.15 -16.07 13.28
C TYR A 98 -5.22 -16.05 14.52
N LEU A 99 -4.95 -17.19 15.14
CA LEU A 99 -3.97 -17.29 16.23
C LEU A 99 -2.53 -17.03 15.76
N PHE A 100 -2.23 -17.32 14.49
CA PHE A 100 -0.92 -16.99 13.90
C PHE A 100 -0.69 -15.48 13.77
N GLY A 101 -1.74 -14.67 13.93
CA GLY A 101 -1.64 -13.22 14.08
C GLY A 101 -0.81 -12.76 15.29
N LEU A 102 -0.50 -13.66 16.24
CA LEU A 102 0.42 -13.38 17.35
C LEU A 102 1.91 -13.48 16.99
N LEU A 103 2.26 -14.15 15.88
CA LEU A 103 3.67 -14.32 15.47
C LEU A 103 4.44 -12.99 15.27
N PRO A 104 3.86 -11.94 14.67
CA PRO A 104 4.53 -10.65 14.55
C PRO A 104 4.97 -10.03 15.88
N ILE A 105 4.26 -10.31 16.99
CA ILE A 105 4.65 -9.83 18.33
C ILE A 105 6.03 -10.39 18.71
N ILE A 106 6.25 -11.68 18.47
CA ILE A 106 7.50 -12.37 18.78
C ILE A 106 8.64 -11.75 17.96
N LEU A 107 8.43 -11.57 16.65
CA LEU A 107 9.41 -10.95 15.76
C LEU A 107 9.79 -9.54 16.22
N VAL A 108 8.80 -8.72 16.60
CA VAL A 108 9.02 -7.34 17.03
C VAL A 108 9.78 -7.27 18.35
N PHE A 109 9.51 -8.21 19.26
CA PHE A 109 10.28 -8.35 20.49
C PHE A 109 11.76 -8.62 20.20
N PHE A 110 12.08 -9.51 19.26
CA PHE A 110 13.47 -9.80 18.87
C PHE A 110 14.15 -8.64 18.13
N VAL A 111 13.45 -8.01 17.18
CA VAL A 111 13.99 -6.86 16.42
C VAL A 111 14.34 -5.71 17.36
N ARG A 112 13.49 -5.44 18.36
CA ARG A 112 13.73 -4.37 19.33
C ARG A 112 14.96 -4.56 20.20
N ARG A 113 15.35 -5.81 20.47
CA ARG A 113 16.57 -6.07 21.24
C ARG A 113 17.85 -5.67 20.49
N HIS A 114 17.77 -5.47 19.17
CA HIS A 114 18.95 -5.26 18.31
C HIS A 114 19.05 -3.84 17.70
N ILE A 115 17.98 -3.05 17.73
CA ILE A 115 18.00 -1.66 17.19
C ILE A 115 18.41 -0.68 18.30
N LYS A 116 19.55 0.01 18.12
CA LYS A 116 20.04 1.08 19.00
C LYS A 116 19.41 2.44 18.66
N GLU A 117 19.30 3.32 19.67
CA GLU A 117 18.63 4.62 19.57
C GLU A 117 19.36 5.62 18.65
N SER A 118 18.63 6.30 17.75
CA SER A 118 19.18 7.37 16.90
C SER A 118 19.44 8.65 17.71
N ALA A 119 20.61 9.27 17.61
CA ALA A 119 20.95 10.54 18.29
C ALA A 119 19.96 11.71 18.00
N GLU A 120 19.27 11.70 16.86
CA GLU A 120 18.21 12.67 16.51
C GLU A 120 16.98 12.61 17.43
N PHE A 121 16.74 11.48 18.12
CA PHE A 121 15.64 11.29 19.07
C PHE A 121 15.70 12.25 20.25
N LEU A 122 16.90 12.46 20.80
CA LEU A 122 17.09 13.31 21.97
C LEU A 122 16.84 14.79 21.61
N ARG A 123 17.31 15.23 20.43
CA ARG A 123 17.14 16.62 19.95
C ARG A 123 15.69 17.03 19.70
N VAL A 124 14.85 16.11 19.19
CA VAL A 124 13.42 16.41 18.89
C VAL A 124 12.54 16.30 20.14
N LYS A 125 12.85 15.40 21.08
CA LYS A 125 12.11 15.24 22.34
C LYS A 125 12.27 16.47 23.24
N GLU A 126 13.46 17.07 23.28
CA GLU A 126 13.74 18.30 24.03
C GLU A 126 13.08 19.56 23.42
N ASN A 127 12.92 19.61 22.09
CA ASN A 127 12.46 20.81 21.37
C ASN A 127 10.99 20.76 20.92
N ARG A 128 10.14 19.89 21.51
CA ARG A 128 8.74 19.73 21.09
C ARG A 128 7.86 20.91 21.55
N LYS A 129 8.13 22.10 21.00
CA LYS A 129 7.37 23.35 21.24
C LYS A 129 6.05 23.41 20.47
N ILE A 130 5.81 22.52 19.50
CA ILE A 130 4.66 22.59 18.57
C ILE A 130 3.81 21.32 18.68
N THR A 131 2.49 21.47 18.83
CA THR A 131 1.52 20.37 18.80
C THR A 131 1.43 19.73 17.41
N ILE A 132 1.18 18.41 17.34
CA ILE A 132 1.06 17.70 16.05
C ILE A 132 -0.01 18.29 15.12
N ILE A 133 -1.14 18.76 15.67
CA ILE A 133 -2.23 19.38 14.90
C ILE A 133 -1.73 20.66 14.21
N HIS A 134 -0.96 21.49 14.93
CA HIS A 134 -0.35 22.69 14.38
C HIS A 134 0.66 22.36 13.28
N ALA A 135 1.46 21.30 13.45
CA ALA A 135 2.40 20.85 12.42
C ALA A 135 1.68 20.34 11.15
N ILE A 136 0.61 19.55 11.30
CA ILE A 136 -0.23 19.09 10.18
C ILE A 136 -0.81 20.29 9.43
N LYS A 137 -1.46 21.22 10.14
CA LYS A 137 -2.02 22.42 9.51
C LYS A 137 -0.95 23.23 8.78
N LYS A 138 0.21 23.43 9.40
CA LYS A 138 1.32 24.23 8.84
C LYS A 138 1.97 23.60 7.61
N TYR A 139 2.13 22.28 7.57
CA TYR A 139 2.91 21.62 6.51
C TYR A 139 2.06 20.94 5.44
N MET A 140 0.82 20.54 5.75
CA MET A 140 -0.07 19.86 4.82
C MET A 140 -1.16 20.77 4.25
N PHE A 141 -1.55 21.83 4.98
CA PHE A 141 -2.74 22.64 4.67
C PHE A 141 -2.57 24.14 4.96
N ALA A 142 -1.36 24.67 4.83
CA ALA A 142 -1.11 26.09 5.12
C ALA A 142 -1.59 27.01 3.98
N ASP A 143 -1.52 26.53 2.75
CA ASP A 143 -1.90 27.25 1.54
C ASP A 143 -2.48 26.28 0.50
N LEU A 144 -3.01 26.80 -0.60
CA LEU A 144 -3.67 26.00 -1.63
C LEU A 144 -2.71 25.00 -2.30
N GLY A 145 -1.43 25.33 -2.45
CA GLY A 145 -0.43 24.46 -3.07
C GLY A 145 -0.02 23.29 -2.18
N THR A 146 0.20 23.52 -0.87
CA THR A 146 0.46 22.44 0.09
C THR A 146 -0.76 21.56 0.32
N ALA A 147 -1.95 22.16 0.42
CA ALA A 147 -3.22 21.44 0.50
C ALA A 147 -3.45 20.56 -0.73
N TRP A 148 -3.26 21.10 -1.94
CA TRP A 148 -3.41 20.33 -3.17
C TRP A 148 -2.37 19.23 -3.30
N THR A 149 -1.13 19.44 -2.83
CA THR A 149 -0.12 18.38 -2.78
C THR A 149 -0.56 17.24 -1.85
N SER A 150 -1.10 17.55 -0.67
CA SER A 150 -1.64 16.54 0.27
C SER A 150 -2.82 15.78 -0.32
N ILE A 151 -3.83 16.51 -0.83
CA ILE A 151 -5.07 15.94 -1.37
C ILE A 151 -4.79 15.16 -2.65
N GLY A 152 -3.93 15.67 -3.54
CA GLY A 152 -3.58 14.99 -4.77
C GLY A 152 -2.84 13.66 -4.50
N LEU A 153 -1.94 13.62 -3.51
CA LEU A 153 -1.34 12.37 -3.07
C LEU A 153 -2.37 11.40 -2.47
N MET A 154 -3.38 11.88 -1.75
CA MET A 154 -4.51 11.03 -1.28
C MET A 154 -5.29 10.45 -2.45
N ILE A 155 -5.60 11.24 -3.48
CA ILE A 155 -6.30 10.75 -4.68
C ILE A 155 -5.45 9.68 -5.38
N MET A 156 -4.16 9.94 -5.57
CA MET A 156 -3.26 8.97 -6.21
C MET A 156 -3.17 7.66 -5.42
N THR A 157 -3.04 7.71 -4.08
CA THR A 157 -3.04 6.49 -3.24
C THR A 157 -4.40 5.79 -3.23
N THR A 158 -5.51 6.53 -3.27
CA THR A 158 -6.86 5.96 -3.45
C THR A 158 -6.94 5.16 -4.74
N VAL A 159 -6.50 5.73 -5.87
CA VAL A 159 -6.51 5.04 -7.17
C VAL A 159 -5.60 3.82 -7.16
N GLN A 160 -4.41 3.93 -6.55
CA GLN A 160 -3.50 2.81 -6.38
C GLN A 160 -4.16 1.63 -5.67
N ILE A 161 -4.81 1.92 -4.54
CA ILE A 161 -5.43 0.91 -3.69
C ILE A 161 -6.69 0.35 -4.35
N ALA A 162 -7.45 1.21 -5.04
CA ALA A 162 -8.62 0.80 -5.81
C ALA A 162 -8.24 -0.18 -6.93
N GLY A 163 -7.18 0.12 -7.67
CA GLY A 163 -6.65 -0.78 -8.69
C GLY A 163 -6.15 -2.10 -8.09
N TYR A 164 -5.39 -2.06 -6.99
CA TYR A 164 -4.94 -3.27 -6.32
C TYR A 164 -6.10 -4.18 -5.91
N PHE A 165 -7.07 -3.67 -5.15
CA PHE A 165 -8.20 -4.48 -4.69
C PHE A 165 -9.14 -4.88 -5.81
N GLY A 166 -9.37 -4.00 -6.79
CA GLY A 166 -10.19 -4.31 -7.95
C GLY A 166 -9.63 -5.46 -8.77
N LEU A 167 -8.31 -5.49 -8.96
CA LEU A 167 -7.65 -6.58 -9.66
C LEU A 167 -7.55 -7.84 -8.79
N MET A 168 -7.15 -7.72 -7.52
CA MET A 168 -6.90 -8.86 -6.62
C MET A 168 -8.14 -9.58 -6.11
N ASN A 169 -9.24 -8.88 -5.90
CA ASN A 169 -10.43 -9.50 -5.34
C ASN A 169 -11.38 -10.04 -6.41
N TRP A 170 -11.54 -9.32 -7.53
CA TRP A 170 -12.58 -9.63 -8.51
C TRP A 170 -12.10 -10.49 -9.68
N LEU A 171 -10.90 -10.25 -10.20
CA LEU A 171 -10.41 -11.00 -11.35
C LEU A 171 -10.31 -12.51 -11.14
N PRO A 172 -9.90 -13.03 -9.96
CA PRO A 172 -9.87 -14.46 -9.75
C PRO A 172 -11.25 -15.12 -9.94
N SER A 173 -12.31 -14.47 -9.44
CA SER A 173 -13.69 -14.94 -9.59
C SER A 173 -14.17 -14.88 -11.04
N ILE A 174 -13.80 -13.82 -11.77
CA ILE A 174 -14.11 -13.66 -13.20
C ILE A 174 -13.43 -14.76 -14.03
N VAL A 175 -12.15 -15.05 -13.76
CA VAL A 175 -11.40 -16.13 -14.43
C VAL A 175 -12.05 -17.48 -14.19
N GLU A 176 -12.48 -17.74 -12.96
CA GLU A 176 -13.15 -18.98 -12.57
C GLU A 176 -14.51 -19.15 -13.27
N GLN A 177 -15.31 -18.09 -13.37
CA GLN A 177 -16.61 -18.13 -14.04
C GLN A 177 -16.51 -18.25 -15.57
N GLN A 178 -15.54 -17.58 -16.21
CA GLN A 178 -15.44 -17.54 -17.68
C GLN A 178 -14.69 -18.74 -18.26
N SER A 179 -13.73 -19.30 -17.53
CA SER A 179 -12.79 -20.26 -18.13
C SER A 179 -13.25 -21.72 -17.98
N HIS A 180 -14.26 -22.03 -17.16
CA HIS A 180 -14.59 -23.39 -16.70
C HIS A 180 -13.40 -24.20 -16.13
N LEU A 181 -12.23 -23.55 -15.99
CA LEU A 181 -10.97 -24.11 -15.55
C LEU A 181 -10.83 -23.81 -14.05
N SER A 182 -11.05 -24.86 -13.26
CA SER A 182 -10.71 -25.12 -11.85
C SER A 182 -9.89 -24.07 -11.07
N PHE A 183 -10.14 -23.98 -9.75
CA PHE A 183 -9.36 -23.37 -8.65
C PHE A 183 -7.85 -23.11 -8.89
N LYS A 184 -7.16 -23.98 -9.64
CA LYS A 184 -5.75 -23.80 -10.06
C LYS A 184 -5.50 -22.51 -10.86
N GLY A 185 -6.41 -22.11 -11.75
CA GLY A 185 -6.23 -20.91 -12.60
C GLY A 185 -6.19 -19.61 -11.80
N SER A 186 -7.08 -19.49 -10.82
CA SER A 186 -7.15 -18.37 -9.87
C SER A 186 -5.85 -18.24 -9.04
N SER A 187 -5.34 -19.36 -8.52
CA SER A 187 -4.08 -19.39 -7.77
C SER A 187 -2.86 -18.98 -8.63
N LEU A 188 -2.78 -19.48 -9.87
CA LEU A 188 -1.70 -19.13 -10.81
C LEU A 188 -1.74 -17.63 -11.16
N TRP A 189 -2.93 -17.05 -11.33
CA TRP A 189 -3.08 -15.62 -11.57
C TRP A 189 -2.51 -14.78 -10.41
N MET A 190 -2.82 -15.14 -9.16
CA MET A 190 -2.29 -14.43 -7.99
C MET A 190 -0.76 -14.50 -7.95
N ILE A 191 -0.18 -15.69 -8.15
CA ILE A 191 1.27 -15.88 -8.14
C ILE A 191 1.94 -15.05 -9.24
N SER A 192 1.45 -15.16 -10.48
CA SER A 192 1.99 -14.42 -11.63
C SER A 192 1.96 -12.92 -11.38
N THR A 193 0.83 -12.42 -10.88
CA THR A 193 0.65 -11.01 -10.60
C THR A 193 1.55 -10.55 -9.45
N ILE A 194 1.69 -11.32 -8.37
CA ILE A 194 2.58 -10.97 -7.24
C ILE A 194 4.05 -10.91 -7.67
N ILE A 195 4.50 -11.81 -8.54
CA ILE A 195 5.85 -11.76 -9.13
C ILE A 195 6.00 -10.46 -9.93
N GLY A 196 5.03 -10.16 -10.80
CA GLY A 196 4.98 -8.91 -11.56
C GLY A 196 5.06 -7.68 -10.66
N MET A 197 4.23 -7.61 -9.61
CA MET A 197 4.22 -6.52 -8.62
C MET A 197 5.59 -6.35 -7.95
N SER A 198 6.24 -7.44 -7.56
CA SER A 198 7.52 -7.41 -6.84
C SER A 198 8.65 -6.87 -7.73
N ILE A 199 8.74 -7.35 -8.97
CA ILE A 199 9.71 -6.86 -9.96
C ILE A 199 9.40 -5.40 -10.33
N GLY A 200 8.10 -5.07 -10.46
CA GLY A 200 7.62 -3.72 -10.69
C GLY A 200 8.03 -2.75 -9.59
N MET A 201 7.93 -3.16 -8.33
CA MET A 201 8.37 -2.34 -7.18
C MET A 201 9.86 -2.04 -7.24
N MET A 202 10.71 -3.05 -7.49
CA MET A 202 12.16 -2.82 -7.62
C MET A 202 12.48 -1.88 -8.77
N THR A 203 11.81 -2.07 -9.90
CA THR A 203 12.02 -1.27 -11.11
C THR A 203 11.56 0.17 -10.89
N PHE A 204 10.35 0.34 -10.35
CA PHE A 204 9.80 1.65 -10.01
C PHE A 204 10.72 2.41 -9.07
N GLY A 205 11.13 1.81 -7.96
CA GLY A 205 12.01 2.47 -6.98
C GLY A 205 13.34 2.92 -7.60
N THR A 206 13.90 2.13 -8.53
CA THR A 206 15.13 2.47 -9.24
C THR A 206 14.93 3.63 -10.21
N ILE A 207 13.83 3.64 -10.97
CA ILE A 207 13.49 4.75 -11.88
C ILE A 207 13.20 6.02 -11.06
N PHE A 208 12.50 5.88 -9.93
CA PHE A 208 12.14 6.98 -9.03
C PHE A 208 13.37 7.70 -8.47
N ASP A 209 14.40 6.94 -8.13
CA ASP A 209 15.65 7.47 -7.60
C ASP A 209 16.52 8.10 -8.70
N LYS A 210 16.52 7.55 -9.92
CA LYS A 210 17.39 8.02 -11.02
C LYS A 210 16.77 9.15 -11.86
N MET A 211 15.48 9.05 -12.14
CA MET A 211 14.79 9.90 -13.12
C MET A 211 13.72 10.80 -12.47
N GLY A 212 13.56 10.69 -11.16
CA GLY A 212 12.64 11.52 -10.39
C GLY A 212 11.20 11.00 -10.37
N PRO A 213 10.41 11.49 -9.40
CA PRO A 213 9.09 10.97 -9.10
C PRO A 213 8.08 11.19 -10.23
N ARG A 214 8.15 12.33 -10.93
CA ARG A 214 7.19 12.71 -11.95
C ARG A 214 7.22 11.75 -13.14
N LEU A 215 8.42 11.44 -13.64
CA LEU A 215 8.57 10.52 -14.75
C LEU A 215 8.18 9.10 -14.35
N SER A 216 8.61 8.65 -13.17
CA SER A 216 8.30 7.29 -12.69
C SER A 216 6.81 7.05 -12.53
N PHE A 217 6.11 7.93 -11.81
CA PHE A 217 4.65 7.84 -11.68
C PHE A 217 3.96 8.00 -13.03
N GLY A 218 4.43 8.91 -13.89
CA GLY A 218 3.87 9.13 -15.21
C GLY A 218 3.86 7.88 -16.08
N ILE A 219 5.02 7.21 -16.23
CA ILE A 219 5.15 5.97 -17.00
C ILE A 219 4.23 4.89 -16.44
N PHE A 220 4.26 4.69 -15.12
CA PHE A 220 3.52 3.60 -14.47
C PHE A 220 2.01 3.82 -14.50
N LEU A 221 1.52 5.04 -14.30
CA LEU A 221 0.09 5.36 -14.35
C LEU A 221 -0.48 5.22 -15.76
N LEU A 222 0.23 5.72 -16.79
CA LEU A 222 -0.22 5.59 -18.17
C LEU A 222 -0.21 4.14 -18.64
N ALA A 223 0.86 3.40 -18.34
CA ALA A 223 0.93 1.97 -18.65
C ALA A 223 -0.18 1.20 -17.94
N SER A 224 -0.45 1.49 -16.66
CA SER A 224 -1.54 0.87 -15.90
C SER A 224 -2.90 1.14 -16.54
N ALA A 225 -3.17 2.37 -16.98
CA ALA A 225 -4.43 2.71 -17.64
C ALA A 225 -4.67 1.84 -18.89
N VAL A 226 -3.65 1.69 -19.74
CA VAL A 226 -3.74 0.90 -20.98
C VAL A 226 -3.86 -0.60 -20.67
N LEU A 227 -2.98 -1.13 -19.81
CA LEU A 227 -2.88 -2.57 -19.56
C LEU A 227 -4.08 -3.13 -18.78
N VAL A 228 -4.64 -2.35 -17.85
CA VAL A 228 -5.84 -2.75 -17.12
C VAL A 228 -7.03 -2.84 -18.07
N TYR A 229 -7.16 -1.93 -19.03
CA TYR A 229 -8.19 -2.05 -20.06
C TYR A 229 -7.96 -3.26 -20.99
N ALA A 230 -6.71 -3.48 -21.41
CA ALA A 230 -6.34 -4.61 -22.26
C ALA A 230 -6.68 -5.99 -21.65
N LEU A 231 -6.69 -6.08 -20.32
CA LEU A 231 -7.08 -7.29 -19.59
C LEU A 231 -8.50 -7.76 -19.93
N ALA A 232 -9.41 -6.86 -20.32
CA ALA A 232 -10.78 -7.22 -20.69
C ALA A 232 -10.87 -8.12 -21.94
N TYR A 233 -9.78 -8.22 -22.71
CA TYR A 233 -9.69 -9.00 -23.95
C TYR A 233 -8.82 -10.27 -23.79
N ALA A 234 -8.41 -10.60 -22.56
CA ALA A 234 -7.59 -11.77 -22.28
C ALA A 234 -8.45 -13.05 -22.24
N HIS A 235 -8.53 -13.77 -23.36
CA HIS A 235 -9.36 -14.99 -23.49
C HIS A 235 -8.61 -16.31 -23.31
N SER A 236 -7.29 -16.28 -23.12
CA SER A 236 -6.46 -17.46 -22.88
C SER A 236 -5.79 -17.37 -21.51
N ILE A 237 -5.72 -18.49 -20.79
CA ILE A 237 -5.07 -18.54 -19.48
C ILE A 237 -3.61 -18.07 -19.54
N GLY A 238 -2.85 -18.47 -20.56
CA GLY A 238 -1.46 -18.04 -20.72
C GLY A 238 -1.34 -16.53 -20.90
N LEU A 239 -2.21 -15.96 -21.75
CA LEU A 239 -2.26 -14.51 -21.98
C LEU A 239 -2.69 -13.76 -20.71
N LEU A 240 -3.65 -14.30 -19.97
CA LEU A 240 -4.14 -13.72 -18.73
C LEU A 240 -3.08 -13.73 -17.62
N LEU A 241 -2.25 -14.78 -17.53
CA LEU A 241 -1.11 -14.82 -16.61
C LEU A 241 -0.05 -13.79 -16.97
N ILE A 242 0.27 -13.65 -18.27
CA ILE A 242 1.25 -12.68 -18.76
C ILE A 242 0.74 -11.25 -18.52
N ILE A 243 -0.47 -10.93 -18.96
CA ILE A 243 -1.07 -9.60 -18.75
C ILE A 243 -1.24 -9.35 -17.25
N GLY A 244 -1.62 -10.34 -16.44
CA GLY A 244 -1.67 -10.23 -14.99
C GLY A 244 -0.33 -9.82 -14.37
N ALA A 245 0.77 -10.46 -14.75
CA ALA A 245 2.11 -10.07 -14.30
C ALA A 245 2.47 -8.64 -14.73
N VAL A 246 2.21 -8.28 -15.99
CA VAL A 246 2.54 -6.95 -16.53
C VAL A 246 1.67 -5.86 -15.90
N VAL A 247 0.38 -6.13 -15.69
CA VAL A 247 -0.52 -5.25 -14.94
C VAL A 247 -0.04 -5.12 -13.50
N GLY A 248 0.30 -6.21 -12.81
CA GLY A 248 0.87 -6.17 -11.46
C GLY A 248 2.12 -5.30 -11.38
N PHE A 249 3.02 -5.43 -12.37
CA PHE A 249 4.24 -4.66 -12.50
C PHE A 249 3.96 -3.15 -12.54
N PHE A 250 3.09 -2.68 -13.43
CA PHE A 250 2.83 -1.24 -13.57
C PHE A 250 1.84 -0.71 -12.54
N SER A 251 0.78 -1.45 -12.25
CA SER A 251 -0.28 -1.06 -11.33
C SER A 251 0.25 -0.98 -9.91
N ASN A 252 0.84 -2.06 -9.37
CA ASN A 252 1.26 -2.08 -7.97
C ASN A 252 2.74 -1.79 -7.76
N GLY A 253 3.55 -1.77 -8.84
CA GLY A 253 4.97 -1.43 -8.73
C GLY A 253 5.20 -0.05 -8.13
N MET A 254 4.31 0.90 -8.36
CA MET A 254 4.45 2.26 -7.81
C MET A 254 4.11 2.38 -6.31
N HIS A 255 3.64 1.31 -5.65
CA HIS A 255 3.20 1.35 -4.25
C HIS A 255 4.27 1.91 -3.30
N GLY A 256 5.51 1.41 -3.41
CA GLY A 256 6.63 1.87 -2.58
C GLY A 256 7.01 3.33 -2.80
N GLY A 257 6.67 3.89 -3.98
CA GLY A 257 6.91 5.28 -4.34
C GLY A 257 6.16 6.28 -3.48
N TYR A 258 4.95 5.95 -3.04
CA TYR A 258 4.12 6.84 -2.24
C TYR A 258 4.75 7.17 -0.89
N GLY A 259 5.33 6.17 -0.21
CA GLY A 259 6.08 6.40 1.02
C GLY A 259 7.31 7.29 0.81
N ALA A 260 8.05 7.06 -0.29
CA ALA A 260 9.24 7.81 -0.62
C ALA A 260 8.94 9.29 -0.96
N ILE A 261 7.90 9.56 -1.75
CA ILE A 261 7.55 10.94 -2.15
C ILE A 261 7.01 11.75 -0.96
N VAL A 262 6.16 11.16 -0.13
CA VAL A 262 5.67 11.81 1.09
C VAL A 262 6.84 12.13 2.01
N SER A 263 7.78 11.19 2.18
CA SER A 263 8.95 11.40 3.04
C SER A 263 9.92 12.47 2.54
N ARG A 264 9.96 12.70 1.22
CA ARG A 264 10.74 13.77 0.59
C ARG A 264 10.08 15.14 0.69
N ILE A 265 8.74 15.19 0.55
CA ILE A 265 7.98 16.45 0.58
C ILE A 265 7.80 16.97 2.01
N TYR A 266 7.47 16.08 2.95
CA TYR A 266 7.11 16.49 4.31
C TYR A 266 8.30 16.40 5.27
N PRO A 267 8.48 17.43 6.13
CA PRO A 267 9.60 17.48 7.07
C PRO A 267 9.39 16.49 8.23
N THR A 268 10.47 16.16 8.94
CA THR A 268 10.53 15.07 9.93
C THR A 268 9.47 15.19 11.03
N GLU A 269 9.04 16.40 11.38
CA GLU A 269 8.05 16.68 12.42
C GLU A 269 6.65 16.16 12.10
N VAL A 270 6.28 16.12 10.81
CA VAL A 270 4.95 15.67 10.36
C VAL A 270 5.04 14.43 9.45
N ARG A 271 6.23 14.02 9.02
CA ARG A 271 6.45 12.98 8.00
C ARG A 271 5.66 11.69 8.25
N SER A 272 5.70 11.16 9.46
CA SER A 272 4.98 9.94 9.81
C SER A 272 3.46 10.15 9.74
N SER A 273 2.96 11.25 10.32
CA SER A 273 1.54 11.61 10.26
C SER A 273 1.07 11.84 8.82
N ALA A 274 1.86 12.52 7.99
CA ALA A 274 1.54 12.75 6.58
C ALA A 274 1.43 11.43 5.82
N ASN A 275 2.37 10.49 6.01
CA ASN A 275 2.29 9.15 5.42
C ASN A 275 1.01 8.42 5.85
N ASN A 276 0.71 8.41 7.15
CA ASN A 276 -0.45 7.71 7.68
C ASN A 276 -1.77 8.34 7.26
N ILE A 277 -1.88 9.67 7.19
CA ILE A 277 -3.08 10.36 6.71
C ILE A 277 -3.27 10.08 5.21
N ILE A 278 -2.22 10.28 4.39
CA ILE A 278 -2.31 10.15 2.94
C ILE A 278 -2.63 8.70 2.52
N VAL A 279 -1.92 7.72 3.08
CA VAL A 279 -2.17 6.32 2.77
C VAL A 279 -3.42 5.80 3.49
N GLY A 280 -3.73 6.30 4.68
CA GLY A 280 -4.94 5.96 5.42
C GLY A 280 -6.22 6.35 4.70
N VAL A 281 -6.30 7.59 4.19
CA VAL A 281 -7.40 8.04 3.32
C VAL A 281 -7.44 7.21 2.04
N GLY A 282 -6.27 6.96 1.44
CA GLY A 282 -6.13 6.06 0.29
C GLY A 282 -6.75 4.69 0.53
N ARG A 283 -6.49 4.08 1.69
CA ARG A 283 -7.02 2.76 2.10
C ARG A 283 -8.51 2.82 2.39
N ALA A 284 -8.97 3.83 3.11
CA ALA A 284 -10.38 3.99 3.48
C ALA A 284 -11.26 4.17 2.23
N VAL A 285 -10.87 5.06 1.31
CA VAL A 285 -11.65 5.33 0.09
C VAL A 285 -11.39 4.26 -0.97
N GLY A 286 -10.12 3.94 -1.24
CA GLY A 286 -9.72 2.99 -2.28
C GLY A 286 -10.13 1.56 -1.96
N GLY A 287 -10.17 1.16 -0.69
CA GLY A 287 -10.66 -0.16 -0.27
C GLY A 287 -12.13 -0.38 -0.61
N MET A 288 -12.94 0.68 -0.65
CA MET A 288 -14.36 0.62 -1.06
C MET A 288 -14.54 0.35 -2.55
N SER A 289 -13.47 0.39 -3.35
CA SER A 289 -13.53 0.04 -4.78
C SER A 289 -14.10 -1.35 -5.03
N SER A 290 -13.81 -2.34 -4.17
CA SER A 290 -14.33 -3.70 -4.34
C SER A 290 -15.85 -3.73 -4.28
N LEU A 291 -16.48 -2.90 -3.45
CA LEU A 291 -17.93 -2.76 -3.40
C LEU A 291 -18.46 -2.13 -4.68
N VAL A 292 -17.86 -1.02 -5.13
CA VAL A 292 -18.26 -0.32 -6.35
C VAL A 292 -18.12 -1.23 -7.58
N ILE A 293 -17.04 -2.00 -7.67
CA ILE A 293 -16.82 -2.95 -8.75
C ILE A 293 -17.89 -4.05 -8.73
N GLY A 294 -18.25 -4.57 -7.56
CA GLY A 294 -19.35 -5.54 -7.44
C GLY A 294 -20.68 -4.99 -7.95
N LEU A 295 -21.04 -3.77 -7.54
CA LEU A 295 -22.27 -3.10 -8.00
C LEU A 295 -22.27 -2.84 -9.51
N ILE A 296 -21.10 -2.54 -10.10
CA ILE A 296 -20.96 -2.41 -11.56
C ILE A 296 -21.13 -3.79 -12.22
N MET A 297 -20.48 -4.83 -11.71
CA MET A 297 -20.56 -6.20 -12.24
C MET A 297 -21.95 -6.82 -12.16
N GLU A 298 -22.80 -6.40 -11.21
CA GLU A 298 -24.20 -6.83 -11.13
C GLU A 298 -25.06 -6.33 -12.30
N ARG A 299 -24.70 -5.19 -12.90
CA ARG A 299 -25.52 -4.50 -13.91
C ARG A 299 -24.85 -4.38 -15.28
N TYR A 300 -23.54 -4.49 -15.32
CA TYR A 300 -22.70 -4.24 -16.49
C TYR A 300 -21.63 -5.33 -16.65
N SER A 301 -20.78 -5.19 -17.66
CA SER A 301 -19.76 -6.18 -18.00
C SER A 301 -18.38 -5.87 -17.42
N LEU A 302 -17.50 -6.87 -17.48
CA LEU A 302 -16.07 -6.76 -17.15
C LEU A 302 -15.39 -5.58 -17.85
N ILE A 303 -15.73 -5.34 -19.13
CA ILE A 303 -15.16 -4.25 -19.93
C ILE A 303 -15.45 -2.90 -19.27
N VAL A 304 -16.64 -2.71 -18.71
CA VAL A 304 -17.03 -1.46 -18.02
C VAL A 304 -16.21 -1.26 -16.74
N VAL A 305 -15.96 -2.33 -15.99
CA VAL A 305 -15.07 -2.28 -14.80
C VAL A 305 -13.65 -1.92 -15.19
N MET A 306 -13.11 -2.54 -16.24
CA MET A 306 -11.75 -2.27 -16.69
C MET A 306 -11.61 -0.86 -17.25
N LEU A 307 -12.64 -0.36 -17.95
CA LEU A 307 -12.70 1.03 -18.39
C LEU A 307 -12.75 2.00 -17.20
N PHE A 308 -13.58 1.71 -16.18
CA PHE A 308 -13.66 2.50 -14.96
C PHE A 308 -12.29 2.61 -14.26
N LEU A 309 -11.61 1.47 -14.04
CA LEU A 309 -10.28 1.46 -13.43
C LEU A 309 -9.25 2.19 -14.29
N SER A 310 -9.30 2.03 -15.62
CA SER A 310 -8.43 2.74 -16.56
C SER A 310 -8.60 4.26 -16.45
N ILE A 311 -9.84 4.75 -16.40
CA ILE A 311 -10.15 6.17 -16.22
C ILE A 311 -9.61 6.67 -14.86
N LEU A 312 -9.72 5.89 -13.78
CA LEU A 312 -9.14 6.26 -12.49
C LEU A 312 -7.62 6.46 -12.58
N TYR A 313 -6.90 5.60 -13.31
CA TYR A 313 -5.46 5.78 -13.55
C TYR A 313 -5.13 7.05 -14.34
N LEU A 314 -5.94 7.40 -15.35
CA LEU A 314 -5.80 8.66 -16.09
C LEU A 314 -6.09 9.89 -15.22
N ILE A 315 -7.07 9.81 -14.32
CA ILE A 315 -7.34 10.86 -13.32
C ILE A 315 -6.12 11.01 -12.40
N SER A 316 -5.58 9.92 -11.87
CA SER A 316 -4.38 9.93 -11.03
C SER A 316 -3.17 10.55 -11.76
N PHE A 317 -2.98 10.21 -13.04
CA PHE A 317 -1.95 10.82 -13.88
C PHE A 317 -2.14 12.33 -14.03
N THR A 318 -3.37 12.77 -14.30
CA THR A 318 -3.69 14.19 -14.43
C THR A 318 -3.44 14.94 -13.14
N VAL A 319 -3.88 14.40 -11.99
CA VAL A 319 -3.61 14.97 -10.66
C VAL A 319 -2.12 15.08 -10.43
N MET A 320 -1.35 14.01 -10.65
CA MET A 320 0.10 13.97 -10.50
C MET A 320 0.81 15.08 -11.30
N MET A 321 0.37 15.36 -12.53
CA MET A 321 0.92 16.44 -13.37
C MET A 321 0.66 17.85 -12.83
N THR A 322 -0.40 18.03 -12.03
CA THR A 322 -0.74 19.32 -11.42
C THR A 322 -0.06 19.57 -10.08
N LEU A 323 0.54 18.56 -9.44
CA LEU A 323 1.08 18.69 -8.09
C LEU A 323 2.31 19.64 -8.03
N PRO A 324 2.23 20.77 -7.29
CA PRO A 324 3.36 21.68 -7.14
C PRO A 324 4.55 21.04 -6.45
N GLY A 325 4.31 20.18 -5.46
CA GLY A 325 5.36 19.49 -4.71
C GLY A 325 6.25 18.58 -5.56
N LEU A 326 5.74 18.08 -6.70
CA LEU A 326 6.53 17.28 -7.65
C LEU A 326 7.36 18.17 -8.61
N LYS A 327 6.83 19.34 -9.01
CA LYS A 327 7.54 20.27 -9.91
C LYS A 327 8.81 20.83 -9.29
N ASN A 328 8.79 21.11 -7.99
CA ASN A 328 9.94 21.64 -7.27
C ASN A 328 11.03 20.58 -7.05
N PHE A 329 10.70 19.29 -7.18
CA PHE A 329 11.64 18.19 -6.98
C PHE A 329 12.69 18.15 -8.10
N ASP A 330 12.25 18.27 -9.35
CA ASP A 330 13.11 18.26 -10.55
C ASP A 330 14.15 19.41 -10.55
N GLN A 331 13.81 20.56 -9.94
CA GLN A 331 14.70 21.71 -9.83
C GLN A 331 15.82 21.53 -8.79
N SER A 332 15.58 20.72 -7.75
CA SER A 332 16.54 20.47 -6.66
C SER A 332 17.54 19.35 -6.96
N SER A 333 17.22 18.43 -7.89
CA SER A 333 18.12 17.36 -8.34
C SER A 333 19.12 17.82 -9.41
N SER A 334 18.96 19.04 -9.92
CA SER A 334 19.82 19.67 -10.94
C SER A 334 20.99 20.48 -10.33
N LYS A 335 21.14 20.49 -9.00
CA LYS A 335 22.24 21.10 -8.26
C LYS A 335 22.90 20.06 -7.37
#